data_AF-A0A3M0L7Q0-F1
#
_entry.id   AF-A0A3M0L7Q0-F1
#
_cell.length_a   1.000
_cell.length_b   1.000
_cell.length_c   1.000
_cell.angle_alpha   90.00
_cell.angle_beta   90.00
_cell.angle_gamma   90.00
#
_symmetry.space_group_name_H-M   'P 1'
#
loop_
_entity.id
_entity.type
_entity.pdbx_description
1 polymer ?
#
loop_
_entity_poly.entity_id
_entity_poly.type
_entity_poly.pdbx_seq_one_letter_code
_entity_poly.pdbx_strand_id
1 'polypeptide(L)'
;MSRWRPGYGHAWASQLHPSQDCYQQALITVKIMALQEEVFDRLYFAILYQKPKSGAANTHYFCIDDELVYENFYADFGPLNLAMVYRYCCKLNKKLKALQYGFLDFSTFDVNEYEHYERAENGDFNWIIPNKFIAFSGPHSRSKIENGYPHHAPEAYFPYFKQHKVTTIIRLNKKLYDAKRFTDAGFEHFDLFFADGSTPSDTIVKTFLNICENAKGVIAVHCKAGLGRTGTLIACYIMKHYRMTAAETIAWIRINRPGSVIGPQQHFLME
;
A
#
# COMPACT_ATOMS: atom_id res chain seq x y z
N MET A 1 -56.88 -27.11 -1.18
CA MET A 1 -57.47 -26.03 -2.02
C MET A 1 -56.39 -24.97 -2.17
N SER A 2 -55.49 -25.13 -3.16
CA SER A 2 -55.47 -24.45 -4.49
C SER A 2 -54.91 -23.02 -4.40
N ARG A 3 -53.90 -22.55 -5.17
CA ARG A 3 -53.43 -22.80 -6.57
C ARG A 3 -51.88 -22.54 -6.67
N TRP A 4 -51.07 -23.35 -7.34
CA TRP A 4 -50.68 -23.38 -8.79
C TRP A 4 -49.82 -22.18 -9.31
N ARG A 5 -48.60 -22.49 -9.84
CA ARG A 5 -47.57 -21.62 -10.50
C ARG A 5 -47.88 -21.37 -12.01
N PRO A 6 -47.12 -20.58 -12.84
CA PRO A 6 -45.82 -20.97 -13.47
C PRO A 6 -44.83 -19.79 -13.78
N GLY A 7 -43.49 -19.99 -13.90
CA GLY A 7 -42.70 -20.10 -15.17
C GLY A 7 -42.26 -18.71 -15.71
N TYR A 8 -41.10 -18.39 -16.31
CA TYR A 8 -40.00 -19.09 -16.99
C TYR A 8 -38.80 -18.12 -17.17
N GLY A 9 -37.60 -18.69 -17.41
CA GLY A 9 -36.44 -18.00 -17.97
C GLY A 9 -35.23 -18.93 -18.13
N HIS A 10 -35.22 -19.74 -19.19
CA HIS A 10 -34.10 -20.61 -19.56
C HIS A 10 -33.00 -19.83 -20.30
N ALA A 11 -31.73 -20.10 -19.98
CA ALA A 11 -30.60 -19.93 -20.89
C ALA A 11 -29.77 -21.22 -20.87
N TRP A 12 -29.36 -21.66 -22.06
CA TRP A 12 -28.79 -22.97 -22.35
C TRP A 12 -27.35 -23.08 -21.85
N ALA A 13 -27.03 -24.16 -21.11
CA ALA A 13 -25.67 -24.62 -20.93
C ALA A 13 -25.54 -25.98 -21.61
N SER A 14 -24.70 -26.05 -22.64
CA SER A 14 -24.29 -27.30 -23.28
C SER A 14 -23.39 -28.10 -22.33
N GLN A 15 -23.45 -29.42 -22.50
CA GLN A 15 -22.98 -30.46 -21.60
C GLN A 15 -21.48 -30.40 -21.28
N LEU A 16 -21.15 -30.48 -19.98
CA LEU A 16 -19.92 -31.10 -19.50
C LEU A 16 -20.29 -32.04 -18.35
N HIS A 17 -19.91 -33.32 -18.48
CA HIS A 17 -20.19 -34.38 -17.52
C HIS A 17 -19.55 -34.08 -16.15
N PRO A 18 -20.30 -34.12 -15.03
CA PRO A 18 -19.77 -33.89 -13.70
C PRO A 18 -19.15 -35.17 -13.12
N SER A 19 -17.89 -35.13 -12.73
CA SER A 19 -17.36 -36.01 -11.69
C SER A 19 -17.84 -35.52 -10.32
N GLN A 20 -18.32 -36.43 -9.49
CA GLN A 20 -19.25 -36.21 -8.37
C GLN A 20 -18.78 -35.43 -7.13
N ASP A 21 -17.67 -34.68 -7.16
CA ASP A 21 -17.15 -33.98 -5.97
C ASP A 21 -17.20 -32.43 -6.01
N CYS A 22 -17.87 -31.81 -6.99
CA CYS A 22 -17.77 -30.36 -7.23
C CYS A 22 -19.01 -29.51 -6.83
N TYR A 23 -19.77 -29.89 -5.79
CA TYR A 23 -21.02 -29.21 -5.41
C TYR A 23 -20.91 -28.04 -4.41
N GLN A 24 -19.73 -27.44 -4.18
CA GLN A 24 -19.59 -26.33 -3.20
C GLN A 24 -19.00 -24.99 -3.66
N GLN A 25 -18.79 -24.73 -4.95
CA GLN A 25 -18.43 -23.38 -5.42
C GLN A 25 -18.96 -23.14 -6.83
N ALA A 26 -20.10 -22.45 -6.96
CA ALA A 26 -20.51 -21.89 -8.24
C ALA A 26 -19.62 -20.67 -8.53
N LEU A 27 -18.41 -20.91 -9.03
CA LEU A 27 -17.48 -19.88 -9.46
C LEU A 27 -17.90 -19.41 -10.85
N ILE A 28 -18.88 -18.50 -10.93
CA ILE A 28 -19.14 -17.77 -12.18
C ILE A 28 -18.05 -16.70 -12.29
N THR A 29 -16.99 -17.02 -13.01
CA THR A 29 -15.93 -16.07 -13.34
C THR A 29 -16.31 -15.35 -14.62
N VAL A 30 -16.65 -14.07 -14.53
CA VAL A 30 -16.84 -13.23 -15.72
C VAL A 30 -15.54 -12.49 -15.98
N LYS A 31 -14.91 -12.78 -17.13
CA LYS A 31 -13.73 -12.03 -17.61
C LYS A 31 -14.23 -10.66 -18.09
N ILE A 32 -13.90 -9.59 -17.36
CA ILE A 32 -14.29 -8.24 -17.75
C ILE A 32 -13.39 -7.79 -18.90
N MET A 33 -13.99 -7.55 -20.07
CA MET A 33 -13.32 -6.87 -21.18
C MET A 33 -13.21 -5.38 -20.82
N ALA A 34 -12.00 -4.90 -20.51
CA ALA A 34 -11.76 -3.45 -20.37
C ALA A 34 -11.40 -2.86 -21.74
N LEU A 35 -11.72 -1.58 -21.95
CA LEU A 35 -11.50 -0.83 -23.21
C LEU A 35 -10.03 -0.56 -23.56
N GLN A 36 -9.08 -1.19 -22.88
CA GLN A 36 -7.65 -1.09 -23.12
C GLN A 36 -7.09 -2.53 -23.15
N GLU A 37 -6.50 -2.93 -24.29
CA GLU A 37 -6.06 -4.31 -24.58
C GLU A 37 -5.09 -4.90 -23.53
N GLU A 38 -4.47 -4.07 -22.68
CA GLU A 38 -3.52 -4.50 -21.64
C GLU A 38 -4.14 -5.07 -20.34
N VAL A 39 -5.45 -4.94 -20.11
CA VAL A 39 -6.11 -5.41 -18.85
C VAL A 39 -6.72 -6.82 -18.98
N PHE A 40 -6.82 -7.34 -20.20
CA PHE A 40 -7.24 -8.70 -20.46
C PHE A 40 -6.23 -9.65 -19.79
N ASP A 41 -6.67 -10.44 -18.81
CA ASP A 41 -5.91 -11.45 -18.01
C ASP A 41 -5.54 -11.06 -16.57
N ARG A 42 -5.90 -9.85 -16.09
CA ARG A 42 -5.57 -9.42 -14.71
C ARG A 42 -6.75 -9.09 -13.81
N LEU A 43 -7.96 -9.00 -14.37
CA LEU A 43 -9.17 -8.63 -13.62
C LEU A 43 -10.28 -9.66 -13.83
N TYR A 44 -10.79 -10.17 -12.72
CA TYR A 44 -11.89 -11.13 -12.68
C TYR A 44 -12.99 -10.60 -11.76
N PHE A 45 -14.23 -10.82 -12.17
CA PHE A 45 -15.39 -10.64 -11.31
C PHE A 45 -15.85 -12.01 -10.80
N ALA A 46 -16.07 -12.12 -9.49
CA ALA A 46 -16.51 -13.34 -8.84
C ALA A 46 -17.67 -13.03 -7.89
N ILE A 47 -18.70 -13.89 -7.92
CA ILE A 47 -19.80 -13.89 -6.95
C ILE A 47 -19.54 -15.06 -6.00
N LEU A 48 -19.32 -14.77 -4.71
CA LEU A 48 -18.99 -15.77 -3.71
C LEU A 48 -19.99 -15.73 -2.56
N TYR A 49 -20.58 -16.88 -2.21
CA TYR A 49 -21.47 -17.01 -1.05
C TYR A 49 -20.72 -17.10 0.29
N GLN A 50 -19.40 -17.23 0.24
CA GLN A 50 -18.52 -17.30 1.39
C GLN A 50 -17.26 -16.49 1.10
N LYS A 51 -16.65 -15.93 2.14
CA LYS A 51 -15.38 -15.22 2.01
C LYS A 51 -14.33 -16.17 1.40
N PRO A 52 -13.61 -15.76 0.34
CA PRO A 52 -12.60 -16.61 -0.28
C PRO A 52 -11.54 -16.97 0.75
N LYS A 53 -11.09 -18.23 0.74
CA LYS A 53 -9.97 -18.67 1.59
C LYS A 53 -8.72 -17.92 1.16
N SER A 54 -8.09 -17.18 2.08
CA SER A 54 -6.77 -16.59 1.88
C SER A 54 -5.79 -17.72 1.59
N GLY A 55 -5.17 -17.75 0.40
CA GLY A 55 -4.18 -18.79 0.06
C GLY A 55 -4.13 -19.26 -1.38
N ALA A 56 -4.99 -18.77 -2.28
CA ALA A 56 -4.77 -18.99 -3.71
C ALA A 56 -3.55 -18.16 -4.15
N ALA A 57 -2.43 -18.84 -4.42
CA ALA A 57 -1.23 -18.19 -4.95
C ALA A 57 -1.60 -17.36 -6.19
N ASN A 58 -1.13 -16.11 -6.23
CA ASN A 58 -1.32 -15.16 -7.33
C ASN A 58 -2.74 -14.57 -7.51
N THR A 59 -3.65 -14.70 -6.56
CA THR A 59 -4.99 -14.07 -6.65
C THR A 59 -5.26 -13.08 -5.50
N HIS A 60 -5.49 -11.81 -5.83
CA HIS A 60 -5.94 -10.81 -4.86
C HIS A 60 -7.45 -10.63 -4.92
N TYR A 61 -8.15 -10.95 -3.84
CA TYR A 61 -9.58 -10.69 -3.69
C TYR A 61 -9.82 -9.32 -3.04
N PHE A 62 -10.75 -8.53 -3.58
CA PHE A 62 -11.31 -7.39 -2.86
C PHE A 62 -12.81 -7.33 -3.08
N CYS A 63 -13.52 -6.85 -2.07
CA CYS A 63 -14.95 -6.60 -2.10
C CYS A 63 -15.21 -5.10 -1.88
N ILE A 64 -16.37 -4.63 -2.34
CA ILE A 64 -16.88 -3.28 -2.08
C ILE A 64 -18.25 -3.29 -1.40
N ASP A 65 -18.83 -4.46 -1.11
CA ASP A 65 -20.21 -4.59 -0.62
C ASP A 65 -20.44 -3.78 0.66
N ASP A 66 -19.48 -3.79 1.59
CA ASP A 66 -19.55 -3.01 2.83
C ASP A 66 -18.98 -1.58 2.72
N GLU A 67 -18.41 -1.22 1.56
CA GLU A 67 -17.75 0.08 1.33
C GLU A 67 -18.60 1.03 0.48
N LEU A 68 -19.22 0.50 -0.57
CA LEU A 68 -20.04 1.22 -1.54
C LEU A 68 -21.47 0.69 -1.46
N VAL A 69 -22.13 1.00 -0.34
CA VAL A 69 -23.48 0.54 -0.02
C VAL A 69 -24.51 1.42 -0.73
N TYR A 70 -25.45 0.81 -1.46
CA TYR A 70 -26.60 1.53 -2.02
C TYR A 70 -27.63 1.82 -0.92
N GLU A 71 -28.02 3.08 -0.79
CA GLU A 71 -29.07 3.52 0.15
C GLU A 71 -30.44 3.37 -0.50
N ASN A 72 -31.23 2.40 -0.04
CA ASN A 72 -32.53 2.06 -0.61
C ASN A 72 -33.67 2.95 -0.11
N PHE A 73 -34.63 3.28 -0.99
CA PHE A 73 -35.87 3.97 -0.58
C PHE A 73 -36.96 2.98 -0.12
N TYR A 74 -37.01 1.80 -0.73
CA TYR A 74 -37.93 0.72 -0.39
C TYR A 74 -37.28 -0.65 -0.65
N ALA A 75 -37.71 -1.37 -1.69
CA ALA A 75 -37.18 -2.67 -2.08
C ALA A 75 -36.14 -2.60 -3.21
N ASP A 76 -35.78 -1.38 -3.63
CA ASP A 76 -34.70 -1.13 -4.58
C ASP A 76 -33.34 -1.46 -3.97
N PHE A 77 -32.43 -2.01 -4.77
CA PHE A 77 -31.09 -2.45 -4.34
C PHE A 77 -29.98 -1.87 -5.21
N GLY A 78 -30.29 -0.92 -6.10
CA GLY A 78 -29.35 -0.32 -7.02
C GLY A 78 -30.01 0.41 -8.19
N PRO A 79 -29.21 0.92 -9.15
CA PRO A 79 -27.75 0.79 -9.22
C PRO A 79 -27.01 1.74 -8.27
N LEU A 80 -25.72 1.45 -8.01
CA LEU A 80 -24.84 2.42 -7.35
C LEU A 80 -24.78 3.73 -8.13
N ASN A 81 -24.70 4.85 -7.41
CA ASN A 81 -24.63 6.17 -8.03
C ASN A 81 -23.25 6.44 -8.66
N LEU A 82 -23.15 7.52 -9.44
CA LEU A 82 -21.95 7.90 -10.18
C LEU A 82 -20.72 8.12 -9.28
N ALA A 83 -20.89 8.67 -8.07
CA ALA A 83 -19.79 8.87 -7.14
C ALA A 83 -19.21 7.54 -6.64
N MET A 84 -20.05 6.54 -6.40
CA MET A 84 -19.63 5.19 -6.01
C MET A 84 -18.93 4.47 -7.16
N VAL A 85 -19.43 4.60 -8.40
CA VAL A 85 -18.75 4.07 -9.60
C VAL A 85 -17.35 4.68 -9.75
N TYR A 86 -17.23 6.00 -9.61
CA TYR A 86 -15.93 6.69 -9.66
C TYR A 86 -14.96 6.16 -8.58
N ARG A 87 -15.44 5.98 -7.34
CA ARG A 87 -14.64 5.41 -6.23
C ARG A 87 -14.16 3.99 -6.56
N TYR A 88 -15.03 3.15 -7.12
CA TYR A 88 -14.66 1.80 -7.57
C TYR A 88 -13.56 1.84 -8.64
N CYS A 89 -13.72 2.68 -9.68
CA CYS A 89 -12.71 2.84 -10.73
C CYS A 89 -11.35 3.30 -10.16
N CYS A 90 -11.34 4.28 -9.25
CA CYS A 90 -10.13 4.72 -8.58
C CYS A 90 -9.47 3.59 -7.77
N LYS A 91 -10.25 2.80 -7.03
CA LYS A 91 -9.75 1.66 -6.24
C LYS A 91 -9.14 0.59 -7.13
N LEU A 92 -9.83 0.25 -8.22
CA LEU A 92 -9.36 -0.74 -9.21
C LEU A 92 -8.07 -0.28 -9.90
N ASN A 93 -8.03 0.95 -10.41
CA ASN A 93 -6.84 1.49 -11.10
C ASN A 93 -5.61 1.52 -10.20
N LYS A 94 -5.76 1.86 -8.91
CA LYS A 94 -4.66 1.81 -7.93
C LYS A 94 -4.08 0.41 -7.80
N LYS A 95 -4.94 -0.62 -7.73
CA LYS A 95 -4.52 -2.02 -7.62
C LYS A 95 -3.80 -2.49 -8.89
N LEU A 96 -4.34 -2.17 -10.07
CA LEU A 96 -3.73 -2.53 -11.35
C LEU A 96 -2.36 -1.86 -11.55
N LYS A 97 -2.22 -0.57 -11.22
CA LYS A 97 -0.94 0.16 -11.31
C LYS A 97 0.11 -0.38 -10.33
N ALA A 98 -0.27 -0.71 -9.10
CA ALA A 98 0.66 -1.29 -8.13
C ALA A 98 1.25 -2.63 -8.62
N LEU A 99 0.43 -3.46 -9.26
CA LEU A 99 0.88 -4.70 -9.92
C LEU A 99 1.79 -4.39 -11.13
N GLN A 100 1.42 -3.41 -11.95
CA GLN A 100 2.20 -3.02 -13.13
C GLN A 100 3.62 -2.54 -12.78
N TYR A 101 3.78 -1.81 -11.67
CA TYR A 101 5.07 -1.29 -11.23
C TYR A 101 5.84 -2.24 -10.31
N GLY A 102 5.34 -3.45 -10.06
CA GLY A 102 5.97 -4.42 -9.15
C GLY A 102 6.02 -3.93 -7.70
N PHE A 103 5.17 -2.98 -7.33
CA PHE A 103 5.08 -2.46 -5.97
C PHE A 103 4.37 -3.44 -5.02
N LEU A 104 3.58 -4.33 -5.60
CA LEU A 104 2.80 -5.32 -4.90
C LEU A 104 2.93 -6.65 -5.62
N ASP A 105 3.49 -7.63 -4.92
CA ASP A 105 3.52 -9.02 -5.37
C ASP A 105 3.02 -9.89 -4.22
N PHE A 106 1.79 -10.39 -4.36
CA PHE A 106 1.14 -11.23 -3.35
C PHE A 106 1.77 -12.61 -3.23
N SER A 107 2.56 -13.05 -4.21
CA SER A 107 3.26 -14.33 -4.13
C SER A 107 4.47 -14.28 -3.19
N THR A 108 5.07 -13.10 -3.04
CA THR A 108 6.24 -12.86 -2.19
C THR A 108 5.94 -12.03 -0.94
N PHE A 109 4.71 -11.54 -0.79
CA PHE A 109 4.35 -10.70 0.36
C PHE A 109 4.29 -11.51 1.65
N ASP A 110 5.19 -11.22 2.59
CA ASP A 110 5.18 -11.80 3.93
C ASP A 110 4.34 -10.94 4.87
N VAL A 111 3.12 -11.41 5.15
CA VAL A 111 2.20 -10.74 6.09
C VAL A 111 2.72 -10.74 7.52
N ASN A 112 3.43 -11.79 7.94
CA ASN A 112 3.93 -11.89 9.31
C ASN A 112 5.08 -10.90 9.53
N GLU A 113 5.95 -10.75 8.53
CA GLU A 113 7.00 -9.74 8.54
C GLU A 113 6.41 -8.33 8.62
N TYR A 114 5.41 -8.03 7.78
CA TYR A 114 4.72 -6.75 7.77
C TYR A 114 4.08 -6.44 9.14
N GLU A 115 3.26 -7.36 9.67
CA GLU A 115 2.57 -7.20 10.96
C GLU A 115 3.53 -7.18 12.16
N HIS A 116 4.70 -7.79 12.03
CA HIS A 116 5.72 -7.74 13.06
C HIS A 116 6.33 -6.33 13.12
N TYR A 117 6.86 -5.82 12.00
CA TYR A 117 7.65 -4.59 11.99
C TYR A 117 6.81 -3.30 11.96
N GLU A 118 5.52 -3.36 11.62
CA GLU A 118 4.63 -2.20 11.77
C GLU A 118 4.40 -1.81 13.24
N ARG A 119 4.63 -2.73 14.18
CA ARG A 119 4.43 -2.48 15.61
C ARG A 119 5.54 -1.62 16.20
N ALA A 120 5.14 -0.74 17.12
CA ALA A 120 6.06 0.16 17.80
C ALA A 120 7.20 -0.58 18.51
N GLU A 121 6.89 -1.69 19.17
CA GLU A 121 7.87 -2.52 19.88
C GLU A 121 8.95 -3.13 18.98
N ASN A 122 8.70 -3.25 17.68
CA ASN A 122 9.60 -3.92 16.73
C ASN A 122 10.28 -2.95 15.75
N GLY A 123 10.11 -1.64 15.95
CA GLY A 123 10.84 -0.61 15.21
C GLY A 123 9.97 0.40 14.46
N ASP A 124 8.67 0.11 14.30
CA ASP A 124 7.69 0.96 13.60
C ASP A 124 8.17 1.38 12.20
N PHE A 125 8.21 0.41 11.29
CA PHE A 125 8.59 0.65 9.90
C PHE A 125 7.81 -0.21 8.90
N ASN A 126 7.72 0.28 7.68
CA ASN A 126 7.10 -0.43 6.56
C ASN A 126 7.87 -0.20 5.27
N TRP A 127 7.86 -1.19 4.39
CA TRP A 127 8.22 -1.00 2.99
C TRP A 127 7.20 -0.10 2.31
N ILE A 128 7.67 0.91 1.58
CA ILE A 128 6.81 1.74 0.71
C ILE A 128 6.96 1.31 -0.75
N ILE A 129 8.18 0.96 -1.15
CA ILE A 129 8.46 0.31 -2.43
C ILE A 129 9.37 -0.88 -2.12
N PRO A 130 8.94 -2.13 -2.38
CA PRO A 130 9.74 -3.31 -2.14
C PRO A 130 11.15 -3.17 -2.73
N ASN A 131 12.17 -3.54 -1.95
CA ASN A 131 13.59 -3.45 -2.35
C ASN A 131 14.06 -2.04 -2.76
N LYS A 132 13.35 -0.97 -2.40
CA LYS A 132 13.80 0.40 -2.67
C LYS A 132 13.61 1.38 -1.51
N PHE A 133 12.43 1.43 -0.89
CA PHE A 133 12.15 2.39 0.19
C PHE A 133 11.54 1.73 1.43
N ILE A 134 12.15 2.04 2.58
CA ILE A 134 11.59 1.82 3.90
C ILE A 134 11.27 3.18 4.52
N ALA A 135 10.06 3.33 5.07
CA ALA A 135 9.68 4.45 5.92
C ALA A 135 9.62 3.98 7.37
N PHE A 136 10.29 4.69 8.28
CA PHE A 136 10.38 4.28 9.68
C PHE A 136 10.28 5.42 10.68
N SER A 137 9.94 5.09 11.93
CA SER A 137 9.96 6.00 13.07
C SER A 137 11.40 6.43 13.42
N GLY A 138 11.55 7.65 13.93
CA GLY A 138 12.86 8.23 14.18
C GLY A 138 13.59 7.56 15.36
N PRO A 139 14.82 7.05 15.17
CA PRO A 139 15.62 6.52 16.27
C PRO A 139 15.93 7.58 17.33
N HIS A 140 16.26 7.12 18.52
CA HIS A 140 16.71 7.92 19.65
C HIS A 140 18.15 7.55 20.03
N SER A 141 18.76 8.33 20.93
CA SER A 141 20.12 8.05 21.40
C SER A 141 20.24 6.74 22.19
N ARG A 142 19.14 6.16 22.68
CA ARG A 142 19.13 4.87 23.39
C ARG A 142 17.79 4.18 23.21
N SER A 143 17.80 2.85 23.22
CA SER A 143 16.57 2.07 23.33
C SER A 143 16.03 2.15 24.75
N LYS A 144 14.77 2.56 24.91
CA LYS A 144 14.09 2.67 26.21
C LYS A 144 12.58 2.66 26.03
N ILE A 145 11.84 2.25 27.05
CA ILE A 145 10.40 2.50 27.11
C ILE A 145 10.21 3.84 27.84
N GLU A 146 9.48 4.76 27.23
CA GLU A 146 9.15 6.08 27.81
C GLU A 146 7.64 6.29 27.70
N ASN A 147 6.98 6.47 28.84
CA ASN A 147 5.52 6.60 28.93
C ASN A 147 4.75 5.47 28.22
N GLY A 148 5.27 4.24 28.32
CA GLY A 148 4.69 3.07 27.65
C GLY A 148 5.01 2.95 26.15
N TYR A 149 5.74 3.91 25.57
CA TYR A 149 6.13 3.88 24.17
C TYR A 149 7.59 3.43 24.00
N PRO A 150 7.88 2.43 23.14
CA PRO A 150 9.23 1.97 22.88
C PRO A 150 9.97 2.95 21.97
N HIS A 151 11.08 3.47 22.46
CA HIS A 151 12.09 4.16 21.67
C HIS A 151 13.21 3.20 21.31
N HIS A 152 13.66 3.28 20.07
CA HIS A 152 14.71 2.42 19.52
C HIS A 152 15.97 3.23 19.21
N ALA A 153 17.13 2.69 19.56
CA ALA A 153 18.41 3.18 19.07
C ALA A 153 18.65 2.75 17.61
N PRO A 154 19.55 3.43 16.85
CA PRO A 154 19.93 3.02 15.50
C PRO A 154 20.22 1.52 15.34
N GLU A 155 20.92 0.92 16.30
CA GLU A 155 21.38 -0.48 16.27
C GLU A 155 20.24 -1.48 16.22
N ALA A 156 19.06 -1.12 16.75
CA ALA A 156 17.87 -1.99 16.68
C ALA A 156 17.48 -2.30 15.23
N TYR A 157 17.78 -1.39 14.30
CA TYR A 157 17.45 -1.55 12.89
C TYR A 157 18.53 -2.29 12.08
N PHE A 158 19.76 -2.41 12.60
CA PHE A 158 20.90 -2.89 11.81
C PHE A 158 20.76 -4.32 11.28
N PRO A 159 20.28 -5.31 12.06
CA PRO A 159 20.15 -6.68 11.55
C PRO A 159 19.26 -6.73 10.32
N TYR A 160 18.08 -6.12 10.41
CA TYR A 160 17.12 -6.05 9.33
C TYR A 160 17.67 -5.22 8.15
N PHE A 161 18.22 -4.03 8.41
CA PHE A 161 18.76 -3.18 7.36
C PHE A 161 19.89 -3.84 6.57
N LYS A 162 20.80 -4.56 7.24
CA LYS A 162 21.88 -5.30 6.57
C LYS A 162 21.35 -6.49 5.77
N GLN A 163 20.43 -7.27 6.34
CA GLN A 163 19.79 -8.39 5.64
C GLN A 163 19.09 -7.93 4.35
N HIS A 164 18.40 -6.78 4.40
CA HIS A 164 17.65 -6.22 3.28
C HIS A 164 18.44 -5.20 2.44
N LYS A 165 19.77 -5.18 2.57
CA LYS A 165 20.69 -4.39 1.73
C LYS A 165 20.35 -2.89 1.72
N VAL A 166 19.94 -2.36 2.87
CA VAL A 166 19.86 -0.92 3.10
C VAL A 166 21.26 -0.35 3.07
N THR A 167 21.47 0.67 2.25
CA THR A 167 22.76 1.36 2.12
C THR A 167 22.69 2.79 2.63
N THR A 168 21.50 3.40 2.57
CA THR A 168 21.36 4.85 2.70
C THR A 168 20.25 5.20 3.68
N ILE A 169 20.57 6.05 4.66
CA ILE A 169 19.65 6.55 5.68
C ILE A 169 19.43 8.05 5.47
N ILE A 170 18.17 8.50 5.42
CA ILE A 170 17.83 9.91 5.27
C ILE A 170 17.01 10.36 6.48
N ARG A 171 17.54 11.33 7.23
CA ARG A 171 16.90 11.93 8.41
C ARG A 171 16.28 13.28 8.06
N LEU A 172 15.00 13.44 8.38
CA LEU A 172 14.21 14.64 8.05
C LEU A 172 13.85 15.51 9.28
N ASN A 173 14.20 15.06 10.49
CA ASN A 173 13.89 15.73 11.75
C ASN A 173 15.13 16.24 12.50
N LYS A 174 14.89 16.91 13.63
CA LYS A 174 15.97 17.33 14.54
C LYS A 174 16.79 16.11 14.98
N LYS A 175 18.07 16.32 15.26
CA LYS A 175 19.00 15.26 15.66
C LYS A 175 18.64 14.73 17.06
N LEU A 176 18.06 13.52 17.11
CA LEU A 176 17.77 12.78 18.36
C LEU A 176 18.80 11.67 18.64
N TYR A 177 19.71 11.43 17.69
CA TYR A 177 20.82 10.49 17.76
C TYR A 177 21.99 11.03 16.92
N ASP A 178 23.20 10.54 17.15
CA ASP A 178 24.36 10.88 16.32
C ASP A 178 24.36 10.05 15.03
N ALA A 179 24.47 10.73 13.88
CA ALA A 179 24.55 10.10 12.56
C ALA A 179 25.73 9.10 12.47
N LYS A 180 26.80 9.33 13.26
CA LYS A 180 27.96 8.44 13.33
C LYS A 180 27.59 6.99 13.63
N ARG A 181 26.53 6.76 14.40
CA ARG A 181 26.07 5.40 14.73
C ARG A 181 25.69 4.60 13.49
N PHE A 182 25.11 5.24 12.47
CA PHE A 182 24.85 4.59 11.18
C PHE A 182 26.10 4.53 10.31
N THR A 183 26.89 5.61 10.23
CA THR A 183 28.08 5.63 9.36
C THR A 183 29.16 4.65 9.80
N ASP A 184 29.39 4.51 11.11
CA ASP A 184 30.34 3.57 11.68
C ASP A 184 29.88 2.11 11.46
N ALA A 185 28.57 1.89 11.27
CA ALA A 185 27.99 0.60 10.93
C ALA A 185 27.96 0.28 9.42
N GLY A 186 28.46 1.20 8.58
CA GLY A 186 28.59 1.03 7.13
C GLY A 186 27.44 1.60 6.29
N PHE A 187 26.56 2.43 6.86
CA PHE A 187 25.48 3.09 6.12
C PHE A 187 25.85 4.52 5.73
N GLU A 188 25.46 4.96 4.54
CA GLU A 188 25.48 6.39 4.20
C GLU A 188 24.37 7.10 4.96
N HIS A 189 24.64 8.30 5.48
CA HIS A 189 23.67 9.06 6.26
C HIS A 189 23.56 10.51 5.77
N PHE A 190 22.33 10.95 5.54
CA PHE A 190 22.02 12.30 5.05
C PHE A 190 21.02 13.01 5.95
N ASP A 191 21.31 14.27 6.29
CA ASP A 191 20.40 15.16 7.01
C ASP A 191 19.70 16.11 6.02
N LEU A 192 18.39 15.94 5.84
CA LEU A 192 17.54 16.82 5.02
C LEU A 192 16.42 17.41 5.88
N PHE A 193 16.80 18.23 6.86
CA PHE A 193 15.88 18.77 7.86
C PHE A 193 14.87 19.76 7.25
N PHE A 194 13.60 19.59 7.63
CA PHE A 194 12.58 20.64 7.55
C PHE A 194 11.58 20.52 8.72
N ALA A 195 10.88 21.62 8.99
CA ALA A 195 10.04 21.77 10.17
C ALA A 195 8.89 20.75 10.21
N ASP A 196 8.48 20.37 11.42
CA ASP A 196 7.40 19.40 11.59
C ASP A 196 6.07 20.01 11.11
N GLY A 197 5.29 19.25 10.35
CA GLY A 197 4.04 19.74 9.72
C GLY A 197 4.22 20.70 8.54
N SER A 198 5.45 21.14 8.22
CA SER A 198 5.71 21.98 7.05
C SER A 198 5.90 21.15 5.77
N THR A 199 6.03 21.84 4.64
CA THR A 199 6.40 21.28 3.34
C THR A 199 7.91 21.41 3.10
N PRO A 200 8.53 20.52 2.30
CA PRO A 200 9.93 20.66 1.92
C PRO A 200 10.08 21.79 0.89
N SER A 201 11.26 22.42 0.84
CA SER A 201 11.61 23.33 -0.25
C SER A 201 12.04 22.56 -1.50
N ASP A 202 11.99 23.20 -2.67
CA ASP A 202 12.50 22.64 -3.93
C ASP A 202 13.92 22.11 -3.81
N THR A 203 14.79 22.80 -3.07
CA THR A 203 16.17 22.38 -2.84
C THR A 203 16.22 21.05 -2.08
N ILE A 204 15.39 20.88 -1.05
CA ILE A 204 15.30 19.62 -0.30
C ILE A 204 14.78 18.51 -1.20
N VAL A 205 13.73 18.77 -2.00
CA VAL A 205 13.16 17.77 -2.93
C VAL A 205 14.21 17.34 -3.96
N LYS A 206 14.89 18.29 -4.61
CA LYS A 206 15.94 18.00 -5.60
C LYS A 206 17.09 17.22 -5.00
N THR A 207 17.52 17.58 -3.79
CA THR A 207 18.60 16.88 -3.08
C THR A 207 18.18 15.46 -2.71
N PHE A 208 16.97 15.28 -2.18
CA PHE A 208 16.41 13.97 -1.86
C PHE A 208 16.37 13.06 -3.09
N LEU A 209 15.83 13.55 -4.20
CA LEU A 209 15.75 12.81 -5.46
C LEU A 209 17.15 12.40 -5.95
N ASN A 210 18.11 13.33 -5.94
CA ASN A 210 19.48 13.04 -6.35
C ASN A 210 20.13 11.96 -5.48
N ILE A 211 19.95 11.98 -4.14
CA ILE A 211 20.43 10.93 -3.25
C ILE A 211 19.79 9.58 -3.62
N CYS A 212 18.46 9.55 -3.80
CA CYS A 212 17.72 8.32 -4.06
C CYS A 212 18.06 7.68 -5.41
N GLU A 213 18.36 8.50 -6.41
CA GLU A 213 18.75 8.08 -7.76
C GLU A 213 20.17 7.51 -7.82
N ASN A 214 21.05 7.96 -6.93
CA ASN A 214 22.45 7.50 -6.86
C ASN A 214 22.70 6.40 -5.82
N ALA A 215 21.75 6.15 -4.91
CA ALA A 215 21.85 5.12 -3.89
C ALA A 215 22.00 3.71 -4.50
N LYS A 216 22.97 2.95 -4.01
CA LYS A 216 23.32 1.62 -4.53
C LYS A 216 22.41 0.49 -4.03
N GLY A 217 21.72 0.70 -2.91
CA GLY A 217 20.80 -0.26 -2.32
C GLY A 217 19.50 0.38 -1.85
N VAL A 218 18.93 -0.22 -0.80
CA VAL A 218 17.66 0.23 -0.22
C VAL A 218 17.88 1.51 0.57
N ILE A 219 16.90 2.41 0.50
CA ILE A 219 16.92 3.70 1.19
C ILE A 219 15.92 3.65 2.33
N ALA A 220 16.37 3.91 3.55
CA ALA A 220 15.50 4.06 4.71
C ALA A 220 15.35 5.54 5.07
N VAL A 221 14.11 6.04 5.11
CA VAL A 221 13.80 7.45 5.34
C VAL A 221 13.00 7.58 6.62
N HIS A 222 13.39 8.51 7.51
CA HIS A 222 12.64 8.78 8.73
C HIS A 222 12.50 10.27 9.04
N CYS A 223 11.46 10.58 9.80
CA CYS A 223 11.33 11.86 10.47
C CYS A 223 11.18 11.62 11.98
N LYS A 224 10.15 12.19 12.64
CA LYS A 224 9.82 11.83 14.03
C LYS A 224 9.03 10.52 14.07
N ALA A 225 7.86 10.48 13.42
CA ALA A 225 7.00 9.30 13.38
C ALA A 225 7.11 8.51 12.06
N GLY A 226 7.89 9.00 11.10
CA GLY A 226 8.00 8.34 9.78
C GLY A 226 6.77 8.47 8.89
N LEU A 227 5.90 9.47 9.12
CA LEU A 227 4.60 9.61 8.44
C LEU A 227 4.53 10.81 7.49
N GLY A 228 4.43 12.04 8.02
CA GLY A 228 4.21 13.25 7.23
C GLY A 228 5.38 13.56 6.29
N ARG A 229 6.47 14.10 6.84
CA ARG A 229 7.67 14.51 6.09
C ARG A 229 8.27 13.37 5.26
N THR A 230 8.31 12.17 5.85
CA THR A 230 8.81 10.94 5.21
C THR A 230 7.95 10.57 4.00
N GLY A 231 6.63 10.48 4.19
CA GLY A 231 5.70 10.17 3.12
C GLY A 231 5.75 11.22 2.00
N THR A 232 5.89 12.51 2.33
CA THR A 232 5.96 13.59 1.33
C THR A 232 7.16 13.43 0.40
N LEU A 233 8.37 13.20 0.92
CA LEU A 233 9.55 13.07 0.06
C LEU A 233 9.54 11.76 -0.75
N ILE A 234 9.13 10.64 -0.14
CA ILE A 234 8.95 9.38 -0.89
C ILE A 234 7.88 9.56 -1.98
N ALA A 235 6.81 10.31 -1.72
CA ALA A 235 5.80 10.63 -2.72
C ALA A 235 6.37 11.40 -3.92
N CYS A 236 7.24 12.39 -3.68
CA CYS A 236 7.92 13.11 -4.77
C CYS A 236 8.72 12.15 -5.66
N TYR A 237 9.41 11.16 -5.09
CA TYR A 237 10.10 10.13 -5.87
C TYR A 237 9.13 9.29 -6.69
N ILE A 238 8.05 8.79 -6.07
CA ILE A 238 7.06 7.96 -6.76
C ILE A 238 6.42 8.72 -7.93
N MET A 239 6.00 9.97 -7.71
CA MET A 239 5.39 10.81 -8.74
C MET A 239 6.36 11.08 -9.89
N LYS A 240 7.64 11.38 -9.58
CA LYS A 240 8.67 11.63 -10.61
C LYS A 240 8.95 10.41 -11.47
N HIS A 241 9.14 9.25 -10.85
CA HIS A 241 9.67 8.05 -11.53
C HIS A 241 8.58 7.11 -12.07
N TYR A 242 7.41 7.09 -11.45
CA TYR A 242 6.30 6.18 -11.81
C TYR A 242 5.08 6.92 -12.36
N ARG A 243 5.17 8.26 -12.49
CA ARG A 243 4.13 9.12 -13.08
C ARG A 243 2.75 8.91 -12.44
N MET A 244 2.73 8.52 -11.16
CA MET A 244 1.51 8.41 -10.39
C MET A 244 1.03 9.82 -10.04
N THR A 245 -0.28 10.02 -10.03
CA THR A 245 -0.86 11.27 -9.52
C THR A 245 -0.61 11.42 -8.03
N ALA A 246 -0.72 12.64 -7.50
CA ALA A 246 -0.63 12.88 -6.06
C ALA A 246 -1.59 12.00 -5.24
N ALA A 247 -2.85 11.91 -5.68
CA ALA A 247 -3.89 11.13 -5.02
C ALA A 247 -3.61 9.61 -5.04
N GLU A 248 -3.07 9.09 -6.15
CA GLU A 248 -2.65 7.69 -6.25
C GLU A 248 -1.46 7.41 -5.34
N THR A 249 -0.48 8.31 -5.32
CA THR A 249 0.74 8.17 -4.53
C THR A 249 0.44 8.22 -3.03
N ILE A 250 -0.34 9.20 -2.58
CA ILE A 250 -0.76 9.31 -1.17
C ILE A 250 -1.52 8.05 -0.75
N ALA A 251 -2.43 7.56 -1.60
CA ALA A 251 -3.17 6.34 -1.31
C ALA A 251 -2.24 5.13 -1.19
N TRP A 252 -1.29 4.95 -2.10
CA TRP A 252 -0.32 3.85 -2.06
C TRP A 252 0.52 3.89 -0.78
N ILE A 253 1.10 5.04 -0.44
CA ILE A 253 1.91 5.16 0.78
C ILE A 253 1.05 4.86 2.01
N ARG A 254 -0.21 5.32 2.07
CA ARG A 254 -1.11 5.05 3.19
C ARG A 254 -1.56 3.59 3.30
N ILE A 255 -1.63 2.86 2.18
CA ILE A 255 -1.89 1.41 2.21
C ILE A 255 -0.75 0.69 2.94
N ASN A 256 0.50 1.11 2.70
CA ASN A 256 1.67 0.47 3.29
C ASN A 256 2.04 1.03 4.68
N ARG A 257 1.72 2.30 4.94
CA ARG A 257 2.04 2.98 6.20
C ARG A 257 0.95 4.02 6.51
N PRO A 258 -0.11 3.62 7.24
CA PRO A 258 -1.25 4.46 7.55
C PRO A 258 -0.88 5.79 8.20
N GLY A 259 -1.62 6.86 7.86
CA GLY A 259 -1.37 8.22 8.39
C GLY A 259 -0.26 9.01 7.69
N SER A 260 0.40 8.45 6.67
CA SER A 260 1.42 9.14 5.89
C SER A 260 0.87 10.32 5.07
N VAL A 261 1.71 11.35 4.87
CA VAL A 261 1.39 12.64 4.23
C VAL A 261 0.26 13.40 4.96
N ILE A 262 0.63 14.44 5.72
CA ILE A 262 -0.26 15.05 6.72
C ILE A 262 -0.55 16.51 6.39
N GLY A 263 -1.83 16.89 6.47
CA GLY A 263 -2.26 18.29 6.43
C GLY A 263 -1.78 19.02 5.17
N PRO A 264 -1.07 20.18 5.29
CA PRO A 264 -0.59 20.98 4.17
C PRO A 264 0.27 20.22 3.14
N GLN A 265 0.92 19.13 3.56
CA GLN A 265 1.75 18.31 2.68
C GLN A 265 0.95 17.61 1.58
N GLN A 266 -0.35 17.40 1.77
CA GLN A 266 -1.22 16.85 0.72
C GLN A 266 -1.40 17.86 -0.41
N HIS A 267 -1.60 19.14 -0.08
CA HIS A 267 -1.75 20.23 -1.05
C HIS A 267 -0.46 20.44 -1.83
N PHE A 268 0.68 20.44 -1.14
CA PHE A 268 1.99 20.52 -1.78
C PHE A 268 2.24 19.46 -2.86
N LEU A 269 1.73 18.24 -2.69
CA LEU A 269 1.89 17.20 -3.71
C LEU A 269 0.95 17.37 -4.91
N MET A 270 -0.11 18.18 -4.79
CA MET A 270 -1.09 18.42 -5.85
C MET A 270 -0.74 19.62 -6.75
N GLU A 271 0.23 20.43 -6.32
CA GLU A 271 0.81 21.56 -7.09
C GLU A 271 1.86 21.06 -8.09
#